data_AF-A0A432EJC5-F1
#
_entry.id   AF-A0A432EJC5-F1
#
_cell.length_a   1.000
_cell.length_b   1.000
_cell.length_c   1.000
_cell.angle_alpha   90.00
_cell.angle_beta   90.00
_cell.angle_gamma   90.00
#
_symmetry.space_group_name_H-M   'P 1'
#
loop_
_entity.id
_entity.type
_entity.pdbx_description
1 polymer ?
#
loop_
_entity_poly.entity_id
_entity_poly.type
_entity_poly.pdbx_seq_one_letter_code
_entity_poly.pdbx_strand_id
1 'polypeptide(L)'
;MSDLFKRIVDQSPYGVIVLKKDNGSILYINPALKEWGISERELLKSLPKENSCEVEFKNRFFKIKRFEEDKNIIFLIEDITPLKTYQRAKKDFVANVS
;
A
#
# COMPACT_ATOMS: atom_id res chain seq x y z
N MET A 1 -17.76 6.71 10.37
CA MET A 1 -16.34 6.40 10.68
C MET A 1 -15.96 7.25 11.88
N SER A 2 -15.44 6.66 12.96
CA SER A 2 -15.13 7.42 14.18
C SER A 2 -13.93 8.34 13.98
N ASP A 3 -13.89 9.48 14.68
CA ASP A 3 -12.77 10.42 14.60
C ASP A 3 -11.46 9.81 15.11
N LEU A 4 -11.54 8.90 16.09
CA LEU A 4 -10.39 8.15 16.59
C LEU A 4 -9.80 7.26 15.49
N PHE A 5 -10.63 6.53 14.75
CA PHE A 5 -10.16 5.68 13.66
C PHE A 5 -9.45 6.51 12.58
N LYS A 6 -10.06 7.63 12.16
CA LYS A 6 -9.43 8.52 11.18
C LYS A 6 -8.07 9.00 11.64
N ARG A 7 -7.93 9.48 12.89
CA ARG A 7 -6.65 9.92 13.45
C ARG A 7 -5.59 8.82 13.45
N ILE A 8 -5.96 7.60 13.85
CA ILE A 8 -5.03 6.46 13.85
C ILE A 8 -4.56 6.14 12.44
N VAL A 9 -5.49 6.11 11.47
CA VAL A 9 -5.17 5.77 10.09
C VAL A 9 -4.43 6.89 9.36
N ASP A 10 -4.73 8.15 9.67
CA ASP A 10 -4.04 9.32 9.11
C ASP A 10 -2.55 9.35 9.51
N GLN A 11 -2.23 8.88 10.73
CA GLN A 11 -0.85 8.82 11.25
C GLN A 11 -0.14 7.50 10.96
N SER A 12 -0.80 6.57 10.28
CA SER A 12 -0.25 5.25 9.98
C SER A 12 0.91 5.37 8.98
N PRO A 13 2.02 4.62 9.17
CA PRO A 13 3.08 4.53 8.17
C PRO A 13 2.66 3.72 6.92
N TYR A 14 1.43 3.18 6.90
CA TYR A 14 0.84 2.47 5.78
C TYR A 14 -0.08 3.37 4.98
N GLY A 15 -0.15 3.14 3.67
CA GLY A 15 -1.24 3.62 2.84
C GLY A 15 -2.50 2.82 3.13
N VAL A 16 -3.63 3.49 3.32
CA VAL A 16 -4.91 2.85 3.60
C VAL A 16 -5.95 3.35 2.63
N ILE A 17 -6.61 2.41 1.96
CA ILE A 17 -7.77 2.67 1.09
C ILE A 17 -8.93 1.86 1.61
N VAL A 18 -10.07 2.50 1.81
CA VAL A 18 -11.32 1.85 2.19
C VAL A 18 -12.31 2.03 1.05
N LEU A 19 -12.80 0.91 0.50
CA LEU A 19 -13.82 0.88 -0.53
C LEU A 19 -15.11 0.29 0.03
N LYS A 20 -16.24 0.70 -0.53
CA LYS A 20 -17.54 0.07 -0.29
C LYS A 20 -17.62 -1.21 -1.12
N LYS A 21 -17.98 -2.33 -0.49
CA LYS A 21 -17.96 -3.66 -1.13
C LYS A 21 -19.01 -3.82 -2.24
N ASP A 22 -20.13 -3.10 -2.15
CA ASP A 22 -21.25 -3.21 -3.08
C ASP A 22 -20.93 -2.67 -4.49
N ASN A 23 -20.24 -1.53 -4.57
CA ASN A 23 -20.01 -0.80 -5.81
C ASN A 23 -18.55 -0.42 -6.04
N GLY A 24 -17.64 -0.75 -5.12
CA GLY A 24 -16.22 -0.41 -5.19
C GLY A 24 -15.92 1.08 -5.01
N SER A 25 -16.90 1.90 -4.60
CA SER A 25 -16.69 3.33 -4.39
C SER A 25 -15.73 3.59 -3.23
N ILE A 26 -14.91 4.62 -3.39
CA ILE A 26 -13.93 5.01 -2.38
C ILE A 26 -14.66 5.67 -1.22
N LEU A 27 -14.54 5.08 -0.04
CA LEU A 27 -15.03 5.67 1.21
C LEU A 27 -13.97 6.55 1.86
N TYR A 28 -12.70 6.16 1.74
CA TYR A 28 -11.60 6.88 2.38
C TYR A 28 -10.23 6.48 1.80
N ILE A 29 -9.31 7.43 1.76
CA ILE A 29 -7.89 7.27 1.42
C ILE A 29 -7.11 8.10 2.44
N ASN A 30 -6.10 7.51 3.07
CA ASN A 30 -5.26 8.23 4.04
C ASN A 30 -4.16 9.08 3.35
N PRO A 31 -3.60 10.10 4.03
CA PRO A 31 -2.66 11.04 3.43
C PRO A 31 -1.31 10.42 3.03
N ALA A 32 -0.91 9.27 3.60
CA ALA A 32 0.37 8.63 3.33
C ALA A 32 0.62 8.41 1.83
N LEU A 33 -0.42 8.07 1.06
CA LEU A 33 -0.31 7.84 -0.39
C LEU A 33 0.06 9.12 -1.17
N LYS A 34 -0.43 10.27 -0.71
CA LYS A 34 -0.11 11.57 -1.30
C LYS A 34 1.35 11.96 -1.01
N GLU A 35 1.82 11.69 0.19
CA GLU A 35 3.22 11.93 0.60
C GLU A 35 4.20 11.07 -0.21
N TRP A 36 3.79 9.88 -0.63
CA TRP A 36 4.58 9.02 -1.51
C TRP A 36 4.57 9.44 -2.98
N GLY A 37 3.80 10.47 -3.35
CA GLY A 37 3.71 10.97 -4.73
C GLY A 37 3.00 10.01 -5.70
N ILE A 38 2.15 9.14 -5.15
CA ILE A 38 1.40 8.13 -5.92
C ILE A 38 0.06 8.72 -6.35
N SER A 39 -0.30 8.53 -7.61
CA SER A 39 -1.63 8.90 -8.10
C SER A 39 -2.66 7.88 -7.60
N GLU A 40 -3.69 8.36 -6.90
CA GLU A 40 -4.81 7.51 -6.44
C GLU A 40 -5.40 6.69 -7.59
N ARG A 41 -5.54 7.30 -8.79
CA ARG A 41 -6.07 6.61 -9.98
C ARG A 41 -5.19 5.45 -10.45
N GLU A 42 -3.88 5.60 -10.37
CA GLU A 42 -2.95 4.54 -10.78
C GLU A 42 -2.99 3.40 -9.78
N LEU A 43 -2.99 3.74 -8.49
CA LEU A 43 -3.04 2.77 -7.40
C LEU A 43 -4.31 1.93 -7.42
N LEU A 44 -5.47 2.57 -7.64
CA LEU A 44 -6.77 1.90 -7.72
C LEU A 44 -6.82 0.83 -8.84
N LYS A 45 -6.12 1.05 -9.95
CA LYS A 45 -6.04 0.08 -11.06
C LYS A 45 -5.20 -1.15 -10.71
N SER A 46 -4.28 -1.01 -9.76
CA SER A 46 -3.36 -2.07 -9.35
C SER A 46 -3.77 -2.74 -8.03
N LEU A 47 -4.94 -2.39 -7.48
CA LEU A 47 -5.46 -3.07 -6.31
C LEU A 47 -5.74 -4.55 -6.62
N PRO A 48 -5.24 -5.48 -5.80
CA PRO A 48 -5.42 -6.89 -6.06
C PRO A 48 -6.88 -7.29 -5.89
N LYS A 49 -7.33 -8.24 -6.71
CA LYS A 49 -8.59 -8.97 -6.46
C LYS A 49 -8.43 -10.03 -5.38
N GLU A 50 -7.21 -10.53 -5.19
CA GLU A 50 -6.85 -11.52 -4.18
C GLU A 50 -6.33 -10.89 -2.88
N ASN A 51 -5.90 -11.73 -1.92
CA ASN A 51 -5.52 -11.33 -0.57
C ASN A 51 -4.29 -10.42 -0.50
N SER A 52 -3.33 -10.55 -1.43
CA SER A 52 -2.18 -9.66 -1.48
C SER A 52 -1.46 -9.65 -2.83
N CYS A 53 -0.80 -8.55 -3.16
CA CYS A 53 0.14 -8.46 -4.27
C CYS A 53 1.34 -7.56 -3.92
N GLU A 54 2.40 -7.67 -4.71
CA GLU A 54 3.46 -6.66 -4.77
C GLU A 54 3.35 -5.91 -6.10
N VAL A 55 3.47 -4.58 -6.06
CA VAL A 55 3.41 -3.72 -7.24
C VAL A 55 4.56 -2.73 -7.22
N GLU A 56 5.00 -2.32 -8.41
CA GLU A 56 6.04 -1.32 -8.57
C GLU A 56 5.46 -0.06 -9.21
N PHE A 57 5.69 1.09 -8.58
CA PHE A 57 5.32 2.40 -9.10
C PHE A 57 6.47 3.38 -8.94
N LYS A 58 6.89 4.01 -10.05
CA LYS A 58 7.95 5.05 -10.04
C LYS A 58 9.20 4.62 -9.25
N ASN A 59 9.70 3.41 -9.48
CA ASN A 59 10.84 2.79 -8.79
C ASN A 59 10.65 2.56 -7.27
N ARG A 60 9.41 2.57 -6.78
CA ARG A 60 9.05 2.16 -5.42
C ARG A 60 8.26 0.86 -5.47
N PHE A 61 8.55 -0.02 -4.52
CA PHE A 61 7.91 -1.31 -4.38
C PHE A 61 6.91 -1.25 -3.24
N PHE A 62 5.68 -1.65 -3.50
CA PHE A 62 4.61 -1.66 -2.52
C PHE A 62 4.07 -3.07 -2.34
N LYS A 63 3.82 -3.46 -1.10
CA LYS A 63 3.05 -4.64 -0.77
C LYS A 63 1.63 -4.22 -0.40
N ILE A 64 0.66 -4.71 -1.15
CA ILE A 64 -0.76 -4.42 -0.94
C ILE A 64 -1.42 -5.65 -0.34
N LYS A 65 -2.10 -5.50 0.79
CA LYS A 65 -2.93 -6.53 1.42
C LYS A 65 -4.39 -6.11 1.37
N ARG A 66 -5.26 -7.04 1.00
CA ARG A 66 -6.71 -6.86 0.92
C ARG A 66 -7.38 -7.54 2.10
N PHE A 67 -8.25 -6.80 2.78
CA PHE A 67 -9.08 -7.29 3.86
C PHE A 67 -10.54 -7.02 3.50
N GLU A 68 -11.41 -8.00 3.74
CA GLU A 68 -12.85 -7.79 3.65
C GLU A 68 -13.43 -7.72 5.06
N GLU A 69 -14.12 -6.64 5.38
CA GLU A 69 -14.80 -6.45 6.66
C GLU A 69 -16.23 -5.95 6.43
N ASP A 70 -17.21 -6.74 6.84
CA ASP A 70 -18.63 -6.47 6.70
C ASP A 70 -19.02 -5.99 5.28
N LYS A 71 -19.22 -4.68 5.12
CA LYS A 71 -19.65 -3.99 3.90
C LYS A 71 -18.53 -3.25 3.18
N ASN A 72 -17.28 -3.41 3.64
CA ASN A 72 -16.13 -2.68 3.17
C ASN A 72 -15.02 -3.62 2.69
N ILE A 73 -14.17 -3.10 1.81
CA ILE A 73 -12.90 -3.71 1.43
C ILE A 73 -11.81 -2.73 1.82
N ILE A 74 -10.85 -3.18 2.61
CA ILE A 74 -9.73 -2.38 3.11
C ILE A 74 -8.47 -2.86 2.41
N PHE A 75 -7.70 -1.92 1.86
CA PHE A 75 -6.37 -2.18 1.33
C PHE A 75 -5.34 -1.50 2.22
N LEU A 76 -4.42 -2.31 2.74
CA LEU A 76 -3.25 -1.85 3.49
C LEU A 76 -2.04 -1.92 2.57
N ILE A 77 -1.34 -0.81 2.43
CA ILE A 77 -0.27 -0.62 1.46
C ILE A 77 1.01 -0.27 2.22
N GLU A 78 2.00 -1.13 2.08
CA GLU A 78 3.29 -1.02 2.75
C GLU A 78 4.36 -0.66 1.71
N ASP A 79 5.15 0.38 1.96
CA ASP A 79 6.34 0.66 1.15
C ASP A 79 7.48 -0.30 1.54
N ILE A 80 7.76 -1.25 0.66
CA ILE A 80 8.83 -2.25 0.83
C ILE A 80 10.09 -1.90 0.02
N THR A 81 10.16 -0.69 -0.55
CA THR A 81 11.34 -0.19 -1.29
C THR A 81 12.62 -0.29 -0.47
N PRO A 82 12.67 0.13 0.83
CA PRO A 82 13.88 0.02 1.62
C PRO A 82 14.40 -1.42 1.72
N LEU A 83 13.47 -2.38 1.91
CA LEU A 83 13.80 -3.80 2.00
C LEU A 83 14.36 -4.34 0.67
N LYS A 84 13.72 -4.03 -0.45
CA LYS A 84 14.17 -4.45 -1.79
C LYS A 84 15.54 -3.86 -2.13
N THR A 85 15.74 -2.57 -1.82
CA THR A 85 17.03 -1.88 -2.01
C THR A 85 18.13 -2.55 -1.20
N TYR A 86 17.86 -2.86 0.08
CA TYR A 86 18.81 -3.58 0.93
C TYR A 86 19.14 -4.97 0.39
N GLN A 87 18.14 -5.75 -0.03
CA GLN A 87 18.35 -7.09 -0.59
C GLN A 87 19.23 -7.06 -1.85
N ARG A 88 19.00 -6.08 -2.72
CA ARG A 88 19.83 -5.86 -3.92
C ARG A 88 21.27 -5.50 -3.54
N ALA A 89 21.45 -4.50 -2.68
CA ALA A 89 22.77 -4.08 -2.21
C ALA A 89 23.55 -5.23 -1.53
N LYS A 90 22.86 -6.05 -0.72
CA LYS A 90 23.45 -7.24 -0.09
C LYS A 90 23.91 -8.27 -1.12
N LYS A 91 23.09 -8.53 -2.15
CA LYS A 91 23.43 -9.47 -3.22
C LYS A 91 24.67 -8.99 -3.99
N ASP A 92 24.71 -7.71 -4.32
CA ASP A 92 25.83 -7.10 -5.03
C ASP A 92 27.11 -7.11 -4.18
N PHE A 93 27.00 -6.84 -2.87
CA PHE A 93 28.12 -6.97 -1.95
C PHE A 93 28.67 -8.40 -1.95
N VAL A 94 27.84 -9.40 -1.66
CA VAL A 94 28.27 -10.81 -1.60
C VAL A 94 28.92 -11.26 -2.92
N ALA A 95 28.38 -10.84 -4.07
CA ALA A 95 28.93 -11.18 -5.38
C ALA A 95 30.30 -10.55 -5.67
N ASN A 96 30.63 -9.42 -5.05
CA ASN A 96 31.89 -8.69 -5.27
C ASN A 96 32.95 -8.95 -4.18
N VAL A 97 32.59 -9.63 -3.09
CA VAL A 97 33.54 -10.04 -2.03
C VAL A 97 33.83 -11.55 -2.05
N SER A 98 33.33 -12.28 -3.06
CA SER A 98 33.63 -13.69 -3.33
C SER A 98 34.63 -13.81 -4.47
#